data_AF-Q4DHX0-F1
#
_entry.id   AF-Q4DHX0-F1
#
_cell.length_a   1.000
_cell.length_b   1.000
_cell.length_c   1.000
_cell.angle_alpha   90.00
_cell.angle_beta   90.00
_cell.angle_gamma   90.00
#
_symmetry.space_group_name_H-M   'P 1'
#
loop_
_entity.id
_entity.type
_entity.pdbx_description
1 polymer ?
#
loop_
_entity_poly.entity_id
_entity_poly.type
_entity_poly.pdbx_seq_one_letter_code
_entity_poly.pdbx_strand_id
1 'polypeptide(L)'
;MELRERAEQMIKPQTPIVIPSVTRSIRQLTRMERLAANRRWLRGAMCFLAVICYALSLFEEGRVVTHSIILLFSLAGEVAIVCIHRVKAKFHGITNRASGKRREVSVFHSPSLINMLLEMLVWILQCPPLPDDMNPEWLVGLDGFLILRFYVFLLYGTHVAHTSVFSHAIASLARIRLNYRFFIRTAFLLEHLAVTLCAVAAGIFIFACSYAKAEGATLGESFYFCVSTASLAGYSETSPVTFPGRVIAVCVTLLGVIVLCWTVGVMNEALSLTEAERNLYTLFRNNELCGKIPPQAARLIQRTWKLYRAKRDRHNFISRQIAAFLLSQQVITYRVMRRALMQYETAFLRSTRTLEECLASDSTFGSNSTTPLASSNTTPLGSPRTRRPFPLYQEMRLKRDSRASTPRGDEFLQEFGNEFSSHRSERNRFVSTPHLPTTQQQVTAAVPGMVELELRLSRLEKSLEALATTAESLRGHFGVISSVSV
;
A
#
# COMPACT_ATOMS: atom_id res chain seq x y z
N MET A 1 -21.59 -36.99 26.62
CA MET A 1 -22.89 -36.34 26.39
C MET A 1 -22.73 -34.92 25.83
N GLU A 2 -21.80 -34.10 26.33
CA GLU A 2 -21.59 -32.71 25.87
C GLU A 2 -21.33 -32.54 24.35
N LEU A 3 -20.56 -33.44 23.72
CA LEU A 3 -20.29 -33.39 22.27
C LEU A 3 -21.56 -33.61 21.43
N ARG A 4 -22.48 -34.44 21.92
CA ARG A 4 -23.75 -34.72 21.25
C ARG A 4 -24.70 -33.54 21.39
N GLU A 5 -24.73 -32.91 22.56
CA GLU A 5 -25.54 -31.72 22.83
C GLU A 5 -25.06 -30.51 22.00
N ARG A 6 -23.74 -30.33 21.82
CA ARG A 6 -23.18 -29.31 20.92
C ARG A 6 -23.48 -29.59 19.44
N ALA A 7 -23.44 -30.85 19.02
CA ALA A 7 -23.81 -31.23 17.64
C ALA A 7 -25.32 -31.01 17.39
N GLU A 8 -26.18 -31.33 18.35
CA GLU A 8 -27.63 -31.08 18.27
C GLU A 8 -27.97 -29.58 18.28
N GLN A 9 -27.18 -28.74 18.97
CA GLN A 9 -27.30 -27.28 18.88
C GLN A 9 -26.87 -26.71 17.52
N MET A 10 -25.86 -27.29 16.87
CA MET A 10 -25.40 -26.85 15.54
C MET A 10 -26.32 -27.30 14.39
N ILE A 11 -27.06 -28.40 14.58
CA ILE A 11 -28.01 -28.94 13.59
C ILE A 11 -29.37 -28.22 13.66
N LYS A 12 -29.70 -27.54 14.77
CA LYS A 12 -30.93 -26.75 14.86
C LYS A 12 -30.89 -25.63 13.80
N PRO A 13 -31.89 -25.56 12.90
CA PRO A 13 -31.97 -24.47 11.94
C PRO A 13 -31.96 -23.15 12.69
N GLN A 14 -31.11 -22.21 12.27
CA GLN A 14 -31.06 -20.88 12.88
C GLN A 14 -32.48 -20.30 12.85
N THR A 15 -33.02 -20.01 14.03
CA THR A 15 -34.32 -19.37 14.14
C THR A 15 -34.25 -18.05 13.36
N PRO A 16 -35.21 -17.77 12.47
CA PRO A 16 -35.21 -16.50 11.75
C PRO A 16 -35.20 -15.39 12.79
N ILE A 17 -34.13 -14.58 12.76
CA ILE A 17 -33.98 -13.44 13.67
C ILE A 17 -35.18 -12.55 13.41
N VAL A 18 -36.05 -12.41 14.41
CA VAL A 18 -37.21 -11.53 14.35
C VAL A 18 -36.68 -10.14 14.02
N ILE A 19 -37.03 -9.63 12.84
CA ILE A 19 -36.67 -8.27 12.42
C ILE A 19 -37.23 -7.34 13.51
N PRO A 20 -36.38 -6.62 14.27
CA PRO A 20 -36.86 -5.79 15.35
C PRO A 20 -37.85 -4.77 14.78
N SER A 21 -38.95 -4.53 15.51
CA SER A 21 -39.92 -3.52 15.11
C SER A 21 -39.22 -2.18 14.92
N VAL A 22 -39.65 -1.41 13.91
CA VAL A 22 -39.02 -0.14 13.52
C VAL A 22 -39.09 0.84 14.69
N THR A 23 -38.04 0.85 15.50
CA THR A 23 -37.88 1.75 16.63
C THR A 23 -37.62 3.17 16.12
N ARG A 24 -37.94 4.15 16.96
CA ARG A 24 -37.74 5.58 16.64
C ARG A 24 -36.28 5.88 16.23
N SER A 25 -35.32 5.16 16.80
CA SER A 25 -33.89 5.22 16.47
C SER A 25 -33.61 4.74 15.05
N ILE A 26 -34.15 3.60 14.62
CA ILE A 26 -34.00 3.08 13.24
C ILE A 26 -34.55 4.09 12.24
N ARG A 27 -35.74 4.67 12.51
CA ARG A 27 -36.32 5.69 11.63
C ARG A 27 -35.44 6.95 11.53
N GLN A 28 -34.79 7.35 12.62
CA GLN A 28 -33.83 8.46 12.60
C GLN A 28 -32.57 8.10 11.80
N LEU A 29 -32.06 6.88 11.96
CA LEU A 29 -30.90 6.39 11.23
C LEU A 29 -31.16 6.37 9.72
N THR A 30 -32.27 5.76 9.28
CA THR A 30 -32.67 5.75 7.86
C THR A 30 -32.86 7.16 7.30
N ARG A 31 -33.37 8.10 8.11
CA ARG A 31 -33.47 9.52 7.72
C ARG A 31 -32.09 10.16 7.55
N MET A 32 -31.14 9.85 8.41
CA MET A 32 -29.76 10.37 8.32
C MET A 32 -29.01 9.77 7.13
N GLU A 33 -29.18 8.47 6.86
CA GLU A 33 -28.63 7.80 5.68
C GLU A 33 -29.17 8.42 4.39
N ARG A 34 -30.49 8.65 4.31
CA ARG A 34 -31.08 9.33 3.15
C ARG A 34 -30.55 10.75 2.96
N LEU A 35 -30.35 11.50 4.04
CA LEU A 35 -29.73 12.83 3.97
C LEU A 35 -28.26 12.78 3.53
N ALA A 36 -27.51 11.77 3.98
CA ALA A 36 -26.13 11.55 3.55
C ALA A 36 -26.05 11.15 2.07
N ALA A 37 -26.95 10.29 1.61
CA ALA A 37 -27.09 9.91 0.20
C ALA A 37 -27.43 11.12 -0.67
N ASN A 38 -28.40 11.95 -0.26
CA ASN A 38 -28.76 13.18 -0.95
C ASN A 38 -27.56 14.15 -1.03
N ARG A 39 -26.78 14.28 0.05
CA ARG A 39 -25.56 15.10 0.05
C ARG A 39 -24.54 14.60 -0.96
N ARG A 40 -24.36 13.28 -1.09
CA ARG A 40 -23.45 12.70 -2.09
C ARG A 40 -23.94 12.96 -3.50
N TRP A 41 -25.22 12.72 -3.75
CA TRP A 41 -25.83 12.97 -5.06
C TRP A 41 -25.67 14.43 -5.47
N LEU A 42 -25.91 15.35 -4.54
CA LEU A 42 -25.78 16.79 -4.78
C LEU A 42 -24.33 17.21 -5.05
N ARG A 43 -23.35 16.60 -4.38
CA ARG A 43 -21.92 16.78 -4.70
C ARG A 43 -21.55 16.24 -6.09
N GLY A 44 -22.14 15.11 -6.50
CA GLY A 44 -21.98 14.57 -7.85
C GLY A 44 -22.61 15.47 -8.92
N ALA A 45 -23.80 15.99 -8.66
CA ALA A 45 -24.46 16.97 -9.52
C ALA A 45 -23.60 18.23 -9.71
N MET A 46 -22.96 18.73 -8.64
CA MET A 46 -22.02 19.85 -8.74
C MET A 46 -20.77 19.52 -9.58
N CYS A 47 -20.27 18.28 -9.56
CA CYS A 47 -19.17 17.88 -10.46
C CYS A 47 -19.60 17.97 -11.93
N PHE A 48 -20.80 17.48 -12.24
CA PHE A 48 -21.36 17.55 -13.58
C PHE A 48 -21.57 19.00 -14.04
N LEU A 49 -22.13 19.84 -13.17
CA LEU A 49 -22.28 21.28 -13.43
C LEU A 49 -20.92 21.95 -13.66
N ALA A 50 -19.89 21.62 -12.89
CA ALA A 50 -18.55 22.18 -13.07
C ALA A 50 -17.96 21.82 -14.45
N VAL A 51 -18.09 20.56 -14.89
CA VAL A 51 -17.63 20.12 -16.21
C VAL A 51 -18.39 20.82 -17.33
N ILE A 52 -19.73 20.91 -17.22
CA ILE A 52 -20.53 21.60 -18.23
C ILE A 52 -20.17 23.08 -18.29
N CYS A 53 -20.02 23.75 -17.15
CA CYS A 53 -19.62 25.16 -17.12
C CYS A 53 -18.24 25.36 -17.76
N TYR A 54 -17.30 24.46 -17.49
CA TYR A 54 -15.97 24.51 -18.10
C TYR A 54 -16.03 24.27 -19.62
N ALA A 55 -16.78 23.25 -20.06
CA ALA A 55 -16.96 22.95 -21.48
C ALA A 55 -17.64 24.11 -22.21
N LEU A 56 -18.69 24.71 -21.64
CA LEU A 56 -19.37 25.89 -22.21
C LEU A 56 -18.46 27.11 -22.29
N SER A 57 -17.53 27.27 -21.35
CA SER A 57 -16.55 28.36 -21.40
C SER A 57 -15.56 28.20 -22.54
N LEU A 58 -15.32 26.97 -23.03
CA LEU A 58 -14.43 26.74 -24.17
C LEU A 58 -15.07 27.10 -25.52
N PHE A 59 -16.40 27.18 -25.61
CA PHE A 59 -17.09 27.56 -26.83
C PHE A 59 -17.21 29.09 -26.92
N GLU A 60 -16.58 29.68 -27.94
CA GLU A 60 -16.58 31.14 -28.16
C GLU A 60 -17.84 31.64 -28.87
N GLU A 61 -18.57 30.77 -29.57
CA GLU A 61 -19.77 31.14 -30.31
C GLU A 61 -20.93 31.49 -29.36
N GLY A 62 -21.46 32.71 -29.49
CA GLY A 62 -22.63 33.16 -28.72
C GLY A 62 -22.31 33.48 -27.25
N ARG A 63 -21.23 34.22 -26.99
CA ARG A 63 -20.72 34.62 -25.66
C ARG A 63 -21.80 35.02 -24.65
N VAL A 64 -22.76 35.86 -25.04
CA VAL A 64 -23.86 36.28 -24.14
C VAL A 64 -24.73 35.09 -23.71
N VAL A 65 -25.05 34.19 -24.66
CA VAL A 65 -25.86 33.00 -24.40
C VAL A 65 -25.08 32.03 -23.53
N THR A 66 -23.81 31.74 -23.84
CA THR A 66 -22.98 30.82 -23.05
C THR A 66 -22.80 31.32 -21.63
N HIS A 67 -22.45 32.60 -21.40
CA HIS A 67 -22.33 33.15 -20.04
C HIS A 67 -23.67 33.19 -19.29
N SER A 68 -24.80 33.40 -19.97
CA SER A 68 -26.12 33.33 -19.34
C SER A 68 -26.45 31.92 -18.83
N ILE A 69 -26.09 30.89 -19.61
CA ILE A 69 -26.27 29.48 -19.22
C ILE A 69 -25.31 29.12 -18.08
N ILE A 70 -24.05 29.56 -18.14
CA ILE A 70 -23.08 29.33 -17.06
C ILE A 70 -23.58 30.02 -15.78
N LEU A 71 -24.14 31.23 -15.85
CA LEU A 71 -24.72 31.92 -14.70
C LEU A 71 -25.91 31.15 -14.10
N LEU A 72 -26.78 30.58 -14.94
CA LEU A 72 -27.89 29.73 -14.49
C LEU A 72 -27.37 28.49 -13.74
N PHE A 73 -26.35 27.82 -14.28
CA PHE A 73 -25.73 26.67 -13.63
C PHE A 73 -24.97 27.05 -12.35
N SER A 74 -24.38 28.23 -12.30
CA SER A 74 -23.74 28.77 -11.10
C SER A 74 -24.77 29.01 -9.99
N LEU A 75 -25.92 29.60 -10.31
CA LEU A 75 -27.04 29.74 -9.37
C LEU A 75 -27.57 28.38 -8.88
N ALA A 76 -27.66 27.38 -9.76
CA ALA A 76 -28.01 26.02 -9.36
C ALA A 76 -26.97 25.41 -8.39
N GLY A 77 -25.69 25.68 -8.63
CA GLY A 77 -24.58 25.32 -7.74
C GLY A 77 -24.68 25.98 -6.37
N GLU A 78 -24.98 27.28 -6.32
CA GLU A 78 -25.21 28.02 -5.06
C GLU A 78 -26.33 27.38 -4.21
N VAL A 79 -27.47 27.09 -4.84
CA VAL A 79 -28.59 26.41 -4.16
C VAL A 79 -28.17 25.04 -3.64
N ALA A 80 -27.37 24.30 -4.42
CA ALA A 80 -26.80 23.02 -3.99
C ALA A 80 -25.86 23.17 -2.78
N ILE A 81 -24.95 24.15 -2.78
CA ILE A 81 -24.02 24.42 -1.67
C ILE A 81 -24.79 24.73 -0.38
N VAL A 82 -25.81 25.60 -0.46
CA VAL A 82 -26.66 25.95 0.68
C VAL A 82 -27.39 24.72 1.21
N CYS A 83 -27.94 23.88 0.33
CA CYS A 83 -28.62 22.65 0.74
C CYS A 83 -27.66 21.67 1.44
N ILE A 84 -26.43 21.50 0.94
CA ILE A 84 -25.40 20.67 1.56
C ILE A 84 -25.05 21.17 2.96
N HIS A 85 -24.88 22.49 3.12
CA HIS A 85 -24.54 23.09 4.40
C HIS A 85 -25.70 23.08 5.39
N ARG A 86 -26.96 23.15 4.94
CA ARG A 86 -28.14 22.90 5.78
C ARG A 86 -28.14 21.49 6.34
N VAL A 87 -27.85 20.49 5.50
CA VAL A 87 -27.71 19.09 5.95
C VAL A 87 -26.56 18.95 6.95
N LYS A 88 -25.41 19.57 6.66
CA LYS A 88 -24.24 19.56 7.55
C LYS A 88 -24.53 20.22 8.90
N ALA A 89 -25.21 21.36 8.92
CA ALA A 89 -25.63 22.03 10.15
C ALA A 89 -26.56 21.14 10.99
N LYS A 90 -27.45 20.38 10.33
CA LYS A 90 -28.35 19.43 11.01
C LYS A 90 -27.59 18.29 11.70
N PHE A 91 -26.49 17.82 11.13
CA PHE A 91 -25.62 16.82 11.75
C PHE A 91 -24.85 17.35 12.97
N HIS A 92 -24.49 18.64 13.00
CA HIS A 92 -23.82 19.22 14.16
C HIS A 92 -24.76 19.38 15.37
N GLY A 93 -26.08 19.33 15.17
CA GLY A 93 -27.06 19.39 16.24
C GLY A 93 -27.12 20.72 17.00
N ILE A 94 -26.36 21.73 16.56
CA ILE A 94 -26.36 23.07 17.16
C ILE A 94 -27.64 23.77 16.75
N THR A 95 -28.62 23.78 17.64
CA THR A 95 -29.86 24.54 17.47
C THR A 95 -29.65 25.98 17.87
N ASN A 96 -30.13 26.93 17.06
CA ASN A 96 -30.09 28.34 17.42
C ASN A 96 -30.91 28.57 18.69
N ARG A 97 -30.27 29.05 19.77
CA ARG A 97 -30.97 29.39 21.02
C ARG A 97 -31.95 30.56 20.84
N ALA A 98 -31.77 31.41 19.83
CA ALA A 98 -32.63 32.56 19.57
C ALA A 98 -33.99 32.19 18.95
N SER A 99 -34.15 30.99 18.39
CA SER A 99 -35.36 30.58 17.65
C SER A 99 -36.43 29.92 18.54
N GLY A 100 -36.71 30.46 19.73
CA GLY A 100 -37.85 30.01 20.58
C GLY A 100 -38.06 28.48 20.69
N LYS A 101 -39.34 28.04 20.77
CA LYS A 101 -39.71 26.60 20.84
C LYS A 101 -39.45 25.82 19.54
N ARG A 102 -39.28 26.50 18.39
CA ARG A 102 -39.00 25.82 17.12
C ARG A 102 -37.50 25.67 16.95
N ARG A 103 -37.00 24.44 17.16
CA ARG A 103 -35.60 24.05 16.90
C ARG A 103 -35.27 24.15 15.41
N GLU A 104 -35.17 25.36 14.88
CA GLU A 104 -34.72 25.61 13.53
C GLU A 104 -33.18 25.64 13.51
N VAL A 105 -32.63 24.84 12.61
CA VAL A 105 -31.18 24.74 12.43
C VAL A 105 -30.78 25.87 11.49
N SER A 106 -30.26 26.96 12.05
CA SER A 106 -29.71 28.06 11.27
C SER A 106 -28.31 27.70 10.75
N VAL A 107 -28.09 27.82 9.44
CA VAL A 107 -26.77 27.61 8.83
C VAL A 107 -25.73 28.62 9.33
N PHE A 108 -26.20 29.83 9.67
CA PHE A 108 -25.37 30.95 10.11
C PHE A 108 -24.60 30.71 11.41
N HIS A 109 -25.15 29.89 12.31
CA HIS A 109 -24.48 29.56 13.57
C HIS A 109 -23.58 28.31 13.45
N SER A 110 -23.49 27.69 12.27
CA SER A 110 -22.65 26.51 12.10
C SER A 110 -21.17 26.93 12.03
N PRO A 111 -20.24 26.16 12.61
CA PRO A 111 -18.80 26.39 12.46
C PRO A 111 -18.34 26.25 11.00
N SER A 112 -19.20 25.73 10.12
CA SER A 112 -18.95 25.61 8.68
C SER A 112 -19.34 26.83 7.85
N LEU A 113 -19.81 27.93 8.46
CA LEU A 113 -20.21 29.13 7.70
C LEU A 113 -19.07 29.69 6.85
N ILE A 114 -17.86 29.82 7.39
CA ILE A 114 -16.72 30.35 6.63
C ILE A 114 -16.42 29.48 5.40
N ASN A 115 -16.45 28.16 5.57
CA ASN A 115 -16.27 27.23 4.45
C ASN A 115 -17.39 27.33 3.41
N MET A 116 -18.63 27.54 3.85
CA MET A 116 -19.75 27.78 2.93
C MET A 116 -19.56 29.08 2.16
N LEU A 117 -19.22 30.19 2.83
CA LEU A 117 -18.99 31.49 2.17
C LEU A 117 -17.85 31.41 1.15
N LEU A 118 -16.75 30.75 1.49
CA LEU A 118 -15.65 30.52 0.55
C LEU A 118 -16.10 29.67 -0.64
N GLU A 119 -16.90 28.63 -0.39
CA GLU A 119 -17.42 27.79 -1.46
C GLU A 119 -18.34 28.57 -2.40
N MET A 120 -19.25 29.39 -1.86
CA MET A 120 -20.11 30.27 -2.64
C MET A 120 -19.30 31.34 -3.40
N LEU A 121 -18.26 31.91 -2.79
CA LEU A 121 -17.40 32.88 -3.45
C LEU A 121 -16.73 32.30 -4.71
N VAL A 122 -16.31 31.03 -4.68
CA VAL A 122 -15.73 30.34 -5.85
C VAL A 122 -16.76 30.13 -6.97
N TRP A 123 -18.04 29.96 -6.63
CA TRP A 123 -19.10 29.77 -7.62
C TRP A 123 -19.65 31.11 -8.16
N ILE A 124 -19.58 32.18 -7.36
CA ILE A 124 -19.92 33.55 -7.77
C ILE A 124 -18.83 34.18 -8.65
N LEU A 125 -17.55 33.82 -8.46
CA LEU A 125 -16.44 34.24 -9.31
C LEU A 125 -16.61 33.68 -10.73
N GLN A 126 -17.31 34.45 -11.56
CA GLN A 126 -17.57 34.18 -12.97
C GLN A 126 -17.76 35.52 -13.69
N CYS A 127 -17.43 35.56 -14.99
CA CYS A 127 -17.81 36.64 -15.88
C CYS A 127 -19.35 36.83 -15.88
N PRO A 128 -19.85 38.01 -15.50
CA PRO A 128 -21.25 38.35 -15.73
C PRO A 128 -21.53 38.41 -17.24
N PRO A 129 -22.74 38.05 -17.70
CA PRO A 129 -23.13 38.15 -19.10
C PRO A 129 -23.22 39.63 -19.49
N LEU A 130 -22.11 40.18 -19.98
CA LEU A 130 -22.02 41.54 -20.49
C LEU A 130 -22.11 41.52 -22.02
N PRO A 131 -22.75 42.53 -22.64
CA PRO A 131 -22.73 42.71 -24.09
C PRO A 131 -21.29 42.89 -24.61
N ASP A 132 -21.03 42.41 -25.84
CA ASP A 132 -19.69 42.32 -26.44
C ASP A 132 -18.92 43.65 -26.55
N ASP A 133 -19.61 44.79 -26.37
CA ASP A 133 -19.02 46.14 -26.45
C ASP A 133 -18.09 46.47 -25.28
N MET A 134 -18.21 45.77 -24.15
CA MET A 134 -17.39 45.98 -22.97
C MET A 134 -16.48 44.76 -22.77
N ASN A 135 -15.36 44.73 -23.49
CA ASN A 135 -14.32 43.69 -23.37
C ASN A 135 -13.13 44.16 -22.54
N PRO A 136 -13.22 44.20 -21.20
CA PRO A 136 -12.02 44.28 -20.41
C PRO A 136 -11.26 42.95 -20.45
N GLU A 137 -9.93 43.00 -20.65
CA GLU A 137 -9.05 41.83 -20.58
C GLU A 137 -9.18 41.06 -19.25
N TRP A 138 -9.53 41.76 -18.15
CA TRP A 138 -9.76 41.12 -16.85
C TRP A 138 -10.98 40.20 -16.83
N LEU A 139 -11.95 40.41 -17.72
CA LEU A 139 -13.10 39.51 -17.86
C LEU A 139 -12.65 38.14 -18.41
N VAL A 140 -11.74 38.10 -19.38
CA VAL A 140 -11.19 36.83 -19.88
C VAL A 140 -10.43 36.08 -18.77
N GLY A 141 -9.74 36.81 -17.89
CA GLY A 141 -9.11 36.24 -16.70
C GLY A 141 -10.12 35.63 -15.71
N LEU A 142 -11.34 36.15 -15.64
CA LEU A 142 -12.37 35.63 -14.73
C LEU A 142 -12.86 34.24 -15.13
N ASP A 143 -12.93 33.94 -16.44
CA ASP A 143 -13.23 32.59 -16.93
C ASP A 143 -12.18 31.56 -16.50
N GLY A 144 -10.92 31.98 -16.34
CA GLY A 144 -9.85 31.13 -15.83
C GLY A 144 -10.13 30.58 -14.42
N PHE A 145 -10.88 31.31 -13.59
CA PHE A 145 -11.27 30.83 -12.25
C PHE A 145 -12.28 29.68 -12.28
N LEU A 146 -12.89 29.36 -13.43
CA LEU A 146 -13.75 28.17 -13.56
C LEU A 146 -12.99 26.88 -13.27
N ILE A 147 -11.67 26.84 -13.53
CA ILE A 147 -10.81 25.70 -13.19
C ILE A 147 -10.84 25.43 -11.67
N LEU A 148 -11.01 26.47 -10.85
CA LEU A 148 -11.07 26.31 -9.40
C LEU A 148 -12.21 25.35 -9.02
N ARG A 149 -13.34 25.35 -9.73
CA ARG A 149 -14.51 24.48 -9.48
C ARG A 149 -14.19 22.98 -9.53
N PHE A 150 -13.08 22.57 -10.15
CA PHE A 150 -12.62 21.18 -10.10
C PHE A 150 -12.28 20.71 -8.67
N TYR A 151 -12.19 21.59 -7.66
CA TYR A 151 -12.11 21.20 -6.24
C TYR A 151 -13.26 20.28 -5.80
N VAL A 152 -14.43 20.38 -6.45
CA VAL A 152 -15.60 19.57 -6.14
C VAL A 152 -15.34 18.10 -6.44
N PHE A 153 -14.50 17.76 -7.42
CA PHE A 153 -14.12 16.37 -7.71
C PHE A 153 -13.37 15.73 -6.55
N LEU A 154 -12.44 16.46 -5.94
CA LEU A 154 -11.74 15.99 -4.74
C LEU A 154 -12.74 15.74 -3.61
N LEU A 155 -13.66 16.66 -3.36
CA LEU A 155 -14.69 16.49 -2.34
C LEU A 155 -15.64 15.33 -2.66
N TYR A 156 -16.02 15.15 -3.92
CA TYR A 156 -16.86 14.04 -4.35
C TYR A 156 -16.16 12.70 -4.16
N GLY A 157 -14.88 12.59 -4.56
CA GLY A 157 -14.04 11.41 -4.35
C GLY A 157 -13.98 11.00 -2.87
N THR A 158 -13.77 11.97 -1.97
CA THR A 158 -13.77 11.70 -0.52
C THR A 158 -15.10 11.12 -0.02
N HIS A 159 -16.21 11.57 -0.59
CA HIS A 159 -17.56 11.16 -0.22
C HIS A 159 -17.99 9.83 -0.83
N VAL A 160 -17.46 9.48 -2.00
CA VAL A 160 -17.67 8.18 -2.64
C VAL A 160 -16.87 7.11 -1.91
N ALA A 161 -15.59 7.36 -1.63
CA ALA A 161 -14.73 6.40 -0.96
C ALA A 161 -15.17 6.08 0.48
N HIS A 162 -15.62 7.10 1.23
CA HIS A 162 -16.06 6.92 2.62
C HIS A 162 -17.58 6.80 2.76
N THR A 163 -18.25 6.11 1.82
CA THR A 163 -19.70 5.92 1.88
C THR A 163 -20.17 5.03 3.02
N SER A 164 -19.40 4.01 3.38
CA SER A 164 -19.92 2.91 4.18
C SER A 164 -20.02 3.32 5.65
N VAL A 165 -21.18 3.06 6.27
CA VAL A 165 -21.36 3.19 7.73
C VAL A 165 -20.30 2.38 8.47
N PHE A 166 -19.91 1.24 7.91
CA PHE A 166 -18.80 0.41 8.38
C PHE A 166 -17.46 1.17 8.43
N SER A 167 -17.09 1.91 7.38
CA SER A 167 -15.85 2.71 7.39
C SER A 167 -15.89 3.79 8.47
N HIS A 168 -17.04 4.43 8.69
CA HIS A 168 -17.22 5.40 9.77
C HIS A 168 -17.16 4.74 11.17
N ALA A 169 -17.68 3.52 11.32
CA ALA A 169 -17.62 2.75 12.56
C ALA A 169 -16.18 2.31 12.88
N ILE A 170 -15.44 1.79 11.90
CA ILE A 170 -14.01 1.48 12.08
C ILE A 170 -13.23 2.75 12.40
N ALA A 171 -13.50 3.85 11.70
CA ALA A 171 -12.82 5.11 11.95
C ALA A 171 -13.08 5.65 13.36
N SER A 172 -14.30 5.50 13.90
CA SER A 172 -14.60 5.89 15.28
C SER A 172 -13.94 4.96 16.31
N LEU A 173 -13.91 3.65 16.05
CA LEU A 173 -13.20 2.64 16.87
C LEU A 173 -11.69 2.91 16.91
N ALA A 174 -11.07 3.14 15.75
CA ALA A 174 -9.65 3.44 15.61
C ALA A 174 -9.29 4.89 15.97
N ARG A 175 -10.27 5.74 16.31
CA ARG A 175 -10.11 7.19 16.54
C ARG A 175 -9.45 7.94 15.36
N ILE A 176 -9.61 7.42 14.14
CA ILE A 176 -9.08 8.03 12.91
C ILE A 176 -10.13 9.00 12.35
N ARG A 177 -9.72 10.22 12.01
CA ARG A 177 -10.60 11.20 11.35
C ARG A 177 -10.53 11.03 9.84
N LEU A 178 -11.61 10.55 9.23
CA LEU A 178 -11.78 10.46 7.77
C LEU A 178 -11.90 11.88 7.17
N ASN A 179 -10.75 12.47 6.86
CA ASN A 179 -10.63 13.80 6.25
C ASN A 179 -10.21 13.67 4.78
N TYR A 180 -10.35 14.74 4.00
CA TYR A 180 -9.84 14.78 2.63
C TYR A 180 -8.32 14.50 2.55
N ARG A 181 -7.55 14.88 3.59
CA ARG A 181 -6.13 14.53 3.71
C ARG A 181 -5.90 13.02 3.83
N PHE A 182 -6.81 12.33 4.53
CA PHE A 182 -6.78 10.87 4.61
C PHE A 182 -7.11 10.29 3.25
N PHE A 183 -8.19 10.74 2.59
CA PHE A 183 -8.55 10.28 1.25
C PHE A 183 -7.43 10.48 0.23
N ILE A 184 -6.79 11.65 0.19
CA ILE A 184 -5.65 11.91 -0.70
C ILE A 184 -4.56 10.89 -0.40
N ARG A 185 -4.12 10.77 0.87
CA ARG A 185 -3.11 9.77 1.25
C ARG A 185 -3.54 8.36 0.83
N THR A 186 -4.75 7.94 1.12
CA THR A 186 -5.27 6.60 0.82
C THR A 186 -5.40 6.35 -0.68
N ALA A 187 -5.99 7.26 -1.46
CA ALA A 187 -6.18 7.11 -2.90
C ALA A 187 -4.85 7.06 -3.63
N PHE A 188 -3.93 7.95 -3.25
CA PHE A 188 -2.59 7.97 -3.82
C PHE A 188 -1.71 6.82 -3.31
N LEU A 189 -1.97 6.24 -2.12
CA LEU A 189 -1.19 5.12 -1.57
C LEU A 189 -1.71 3.73 -1.98
N LEU A 190 -3.00 3.51 -2.19
CA LEU A 190 -3.50 2.18 -2.56
C LEU A 190 -3.44 1.91 -4.06
N GLU A 191 -3.67 2.92 -4.89
CA GLU A 191 -3.70 2.80 -6.35
C GLU A 191 -2.65 3.72 -6.98
N HIS A 192 -1.41 3.60 -6.47
CA HIS A 192 -0.31 4.54 -6.70
C HIS A 192 -0.17 5.04 -8.13
N LEU A 193 -0.30 4.17 -9.14
CA LEU A 193 0.04 4.50 -10.52
C LEU A 193 -1.19 4.89 -11.36
N ALA A 194 -2.33 4.22 -11.18
CA ALA A 194 -3.51 4.49 -12.00
C ALA A 194 -4.15 5.83 -11.62
N VAL A 195 -4.34 6.10 -10.33
CA VAL A 195 -4.97 7.35 -9.86
C VAL A 195 -4.07 8.55 -10.14
N THR A 196 -2.76 8.40 -9.95
CA THR A 196 -1.81 9.48 -10.28
C THR A 196 -1.80 9.78 -11.76
N LEU A 197 -1.70 8.76 -12.62
CA LEU A 197 -1.67 8.94 -14.06
C LEU A 197 -2.97 9.61 -14.56
N CYS A 198 -4.13 9.16 -14.06
CA CYS A 198 -5.41 9.77 -14.39
C CYS A 198 -5.51 11.23 -13.90
N ALA A 199 -5.05 11.53 -12.68
CA ALA A 199 -5.05 12.89 -12.16
C ALA A 199 -4.12 13.83 -12.94
N VAL A 200 -2.94 13.33 -13.35
CA VAL A 200 -1.97 14.08 -14.17
C VAL A 200 -2.52 14.30 -15.57
N ALA A 201 -3.05 13.26 -16.22
CA ALA A 201 -3.65 13.37 -17.54
C ALA A 201 -4.83 14.35 -17.56
N ALA A 202 -5.73 14.26 -16.57
CA ALA A 202 -6.83 15.21 -16.43
C ALA A 202 -6.34 16.63 -16.15
N GLY A 203 -5.34 16.80 -15.28
CA GLY A 203 -4.74 18.10 -14.98
C GLY A 203 -4.12 18.74 -16.22
N ILE A 204 -3.29 18.00 -16.97
CA ILE A 204 -2.69 18.45 -18.22
C ILE A 204 -3.77 18.79 -19.25
N PHE A 205 -4.82 17.97 -19.37
CA PHE A 205 -5.93 18.22 -20.29
C PHE A 205 -6.66 19.54 -19.97
N ILE A 206 -6.98 19.77 -18.70
CA ILE A 206 -7.63 21.01 -18.25
C ILE A 206 -6.73 22.20 -18.54
N PHE A 207 -5.45 22.14 -18.15
CA PHE A 207 -4.54 23.24 -18.41
C PHE A 207 -4.30 23.50 -19.90
N ALA A 208 -4.19 22.45 -20.73
CA ALA A 208 -4.04 22.58 -22.18
C ALA A 208 -5.24 23.27 -22.83
N CYS A 209 -6.47 22.92 -22.45
CA CYS A 209 -7.66 23.61 -22.94
C CYS A 209 -7.70 25.09 -22.51
N SER A 210 -7.32 25.40 -21.27
CA SER A 210 -7.27 26.79 -20.80
C SER A 210 -6.16 27.61 -21.47
N TYR A 211 -5.02 26.98 -21.77
CA TYR A 211 -3.92 27.60 -22.50
C TYR A 211 -4.30 27.90 -23.95
N ALA A 212 -4.97 26.94 -24.62
CA ALA A 212 -5.49 27.13 -25.98
C ALA A 212 -6.43 28.34 -26.06
N LYS A 213 -7.32 28.50 -25.06
CA LYS A 213 -8.22 29.65 -24.98
C LYS A 213 -7.49 30.97 -24.67
N ALA A 214 -6.43 30.94 -23.86
CA ALA A 214 -5.71 32.15 -23.45
C ALA A 214 -4.80 32.73 -24.55
N GLU A 215 -4.12 31.87 -25.32
CA GLU A 215 -3.18 32.28 -26.37
C GLU A 215 -3.76 32.14 -27.79
N GLY A 216 -4.96 31.57 -27.95
CA GLY A 216 -5.53 31.26 -29.27
C GLY A 216 -4.77 30.17 -30.04
N ALA A 217 -4.00 29.34 -29.33
CA ALA A 217 -3.19 28.27 -29.92
C ALA A 217 -4.04 27.02 -30.24
N THR A 218 -3.56 26.18 -31.15
CA THR A 218 -4.25 24.90 -31.42
C THR A 218 -4.19 24.00 -30.17
N LEU A 219 -5.18 23.11 -30.00
CA LEU A 219 -5.19 22.19 -28.86
C LEU A 219 -3.92 21.32 -28.83
N GLY A 220 -3.42 20.88 -29.99
CA GLY A 220 -2.20 20.08 -30.10
C GLY A 220 -0.95 20.80 -29.60
N GLU A 221 -0.75 22.05 -30.01
CA GLU A 221 0.36 22.89 -29.53
C GLU A 221 0.25 23.16 -28.03
N SER A 222 -0.98 23.37 -27.54
CA SER A 222 -1.25 23.61 -26.12
C SER A 222 -0.97 22.37 -25.26
N PHE A 223 -1.29 21.18 -25.77
CA PHE A 223 -0.92 19.91 -25.14
C PHE A 223 0.59 19.72 -25.10
N TYR A 224 1.27 19.93 -26.23
CA TYR A 224 2.73 19.82 -26.31
C TYR A 224 3.41 20.78 -25.33
N PHE A 225 2.96 22.03 -25.29
CA PHE A 225 3.43 23.04 -24.33
C PHE A 225 3.23 22.56 -22.89
N CYS A 226 2.02 22.12 -22.52
CA CYS A 226 1.72 21.68 -21.16
C CYS A 226 2.52 20.46 -20.73
N VAL A 227 2.71 19.47 -21.62
CA VAL A 227 3.51 18.26 -21.33
C VAL A 227 5.00 18.60 -21.19
N SER A 228 5.54 19.42 -22.10
CA SER A 228 6.94 19.87 -22.04
C SER A 228 7.23 20.70 -20.78
N THR A 229 6.28 21.54 -20.38
CA THR A 229 6.37 22.37 -19.17
C THR A 229 6.21 21.55 -17.89
N ALA A 230 5.25 20.61 -17.84
CA ALA A 230 5.03 19.74 -16.70
C ALA A 230 6.20 18.75 -16.47
N SER A 231 6.85 18.31 -17.55
CA SER A 231 8.07 17.48 -17.49
C SER A 231 9.33 18.26 -17.14
N LEU A 232 9.24 19.59 -16.99
CA LEU A 232 10.37 20.49 -16.76
C LEU A 232 11.43 20.43 -17.87
N ALA A 233 11.04 19.98 -19.08
CA ALA A 233 11.93 19.87 -20.23
C ALA A 233 12.14 21.23 -20.91
N GLY A 234 11.06 22.02 -21.05
CA GLY A 234 11.15 23.40 -21.55
C GLY A 234 11.46 23.54 -23.04
N TYR A 235 11.23 22.51 -23.86
CA TYR A 235 11.49 22.53 -25.30
C TYR A 235 10.34 23.09 -26.15
N SER A 236 9.32 23.70 -25.55
CA SER A 236 8.19 24.20 -26.33
C SER A 236 8.62 25.36 -27.22
N GLU A 237 8.38 25.25 -28.52
CA GLU A 237 8.64 26.33 -29.49
C GLU A 237 7.75 27.55 -29.24
N THR A 238 6.59 27.35 -28.60
CA THR A 238 5.67 28.40 -28.19
C THR A 238 5.93 28.78 -26.72
N SER A 239 5.81 30.08 -26.43
CA SER A 239 5.94 30.64 -25.08
C SER A 239 4.75 31.56 -24.79
N PRO A 240 4.22 31.59 -23.54
CA PRO A 240 3.05 32.38 -23.20
C PRO A 240 3.35 33.88 -23.32
N VAL A 241 2.63 34.58 -24.19
CA VAL A 241 2.77 36.02 -24.35
C VAL A 241 1.84 36.75 -23.38
N THR A 242 0.62 36.23 -23.23
CA THR A 242 -0.46 36.85 -22.44
C THR A 242 -0.27 36.65 -20.93
N PHE A 243 -0.80 37.58 -20.14
CA PHE A 243 -0.82 37.44 -18.68
C PHE A 243 -1.51 36.14 -18.18
N PRO A 244 -2.73 35.78 -18.64
CA PRO A 244 -3.36 34.51 -18.25
C PRO A 244 -2.54 33.29 -18.69
N GLY A 245 -1.96 33.30 -19.88
CA GLY A 245 -1.07 32.22 -20.36
C GLY A 245 0.14 32.01 -19.45
N ARG A 246 0.76 33.09 -18.96
CA ARG A 246 1.88 33.02 -18.01
C ARG A 246 1.47 32.43 -16.66
N VAL A 247 0.29 32.78 -16.14
CA VAL A 247 -0.25 32.21 -14.90
C VAL A 247 -0.49 30.70 -15.06
N ILE A 248 -1.05 30.29 -16.21
CA ILE A 248 -1.25 28.86 -16.53
C ILE A 248 0.09 28.12 -16.58
N ALA A 249 1.11 28.68 -17.24
CA ALA A 249 2.44 28.08 -17.29
C ALA A 249 3.03 27.84 -15.88
N VAL A 250 2.91 28.82 -14.96
CA VAL A 250 3.33 28.64 -13.56
C VAL A 250 2.53 27.51 -12.87
N CYS A 251 1.21 27.46 -13.05
CA CYS A 251 0.39 26.37 -12.49
C CYS A 251 0.79 24.99 -13.02
N VAL A 252 1.09 24.88 -14.32
CA VAL A 252 1.55 23.63 -14.95
C VAL A 252 2.92 23.21 -14.42
N THR A 253 3.87 24.15 -14.26
CA THR A 253 5.17 23.83 -13.65
C THR A 253 5.02 23.32 -12.21
N LEU A 254 4.16 23.96 -11.40
CA LEU A 254 3.87 23.53 -10.03
C LEU A 254 3.24 22.13 -10.00
N LEU A 255 2.31 21.84 -10.91
CA LEU A 255 1.74 20.50 -11.05
C LEU A 255 2.84 19.47 -11.37
N GLY A 256 3.75 19.79 -12.30
CA GLY A 256 4.90 18.95 -12.64
C GLY A 256 5.80 18.65 -11.44
N VAL A 257 6.16 19.67 -10.66
CA VAL A 257 6.98 19.52 -9.45
C VAL A 257 6.29 18.67 -8.38
N ILE A 258 4.99 18.88 -8.16
CA ILE A 258 4.21 18.09 -7.19
C ILE A 258 4.21 16.61 -7.58
N VAL A 259 4.01 16.32 -8.87
CA VAL A 259 4.01 14.95 -9.41
C VAL A 259 5.40 14.32 -9.30
N LEU A 260 6.47 15.07 -9.58
CA LEU A 260 7.84 14.59 -9.41
C LEU A 260 8.13 14.24 -7.93
N CYS A 261 7.82 15.13 -6.99
CA CYS A 261 7.99 14.85 -5.57
C CYS A 261 7.16 13.64 -5.11
N TRP A 262 5.93 13.53 -5.61
CA TRP A 262 5.03 12.42 -5.32
C TRP A 262 5.60 11.08 -5.82
N THR A 263 6.05 11.03 -7.08
CA THR A 263 6.62 9.81 -7.69
C THR A 263 7.90 9.37 -7.01
N VAL A 264 8.78 10.29 -6.59
CA VAL A 264 9.95 9.98 -5.77
C VAL A 264 9.54 9.37 -4.42
N GLY A 265 8.49 9.92 -3.78
CA GLY A 265 7.95 9.36 -2.54
C GLY A 265 7.41 7.93 -2.71
N VAL A 266 6.64 7.68 -3.77
CA VAL A 266 6.15 6.33 -4.12
C VAL A 266 7.31 5.38 -4.43
N MET A 267 8.31 5.83 -5.19
CA MET A 267 9.49 5.01 -5.50
C MET A 267 10.25 4.63 -4.24
N ASN A 268 10.43 5.57 -3.30
CA ASN A 268 11.08 5.29 -2.03
C ASN A 268 10.31 4.28 -1.18
N GLU A 269 8.98 4.35 -1.15
CA GLU A 269 8.15 3.37 -0.44
C GLU A 269 8.18 2.01 -1.15
N ALA A 270 8.11 1.97 -2.48
CA ALA A 270 8.15 0.75 -3.28
C ALA A 270 9.52 0.03 -3.21
N LEU A 271 10.61 0.78 -3.02
CA LEU A 271 11.95 0.24 -2.81
C LEU A 271 12.23 -0.09 -1.33
N SER A 272 11.34 0.31 -0.42
CA SER A 272 11.49 -0.03 0.99
C SER A 272 11.16 -1.50 1.20
N LEU A 273 12.08 -2.24 1.82
CA LEU A 273 11.83 -3.65 2.15
C LEU A 273 10.79 -3.73 3.25
N THR A 274 9.77 -4.55 3.03
CA THR A 274 8.80 -4.88 4.08
C THR A 274 9.51 -5.55 5.26
N GLU A 275 8.92 -5.50 6.46
CA GLU A 275 9.52 -6.12 7.65
C GLU A 275 9.74 -7.63 7.45
N ALA A 276 8.81 -8.30 6.77
CA ALA A 276 8.92 -9.70 6.41
C ALA A 276 10.10 -9.98 5.46
N GLU A 277 10.26 -9.18 4.40
CA GLU A 277 11.40 -9.29 3.46
C GLU A 277 12.72 -8.98 4.15
N ARG A 278 12.74 -8.00 5.05
CA ARG A 278 13.93 -7.67 5.84
C ARG A 278 14.34 -8.83 6.74
N ASN A 279 13.37 -9.46 7.42
CA ASN A 279 13.62 -10.65 8.24
C ASN A 279 14.12 -11.82 7.38
N LEU A 280 13.50 -12.05 6.22
CA LEU A 280 13.94 -13.05 5.25
C LEU A 280 15.37 -12.78 4.74
N TYR A 281 15.71 -11.53 4.43
CA TYR A 281 17.06 -11.13 4.04
C TYR A 281 18.09 -11.42 5.13
N THR A 282 17.78 -11.11 6.41
CA THR A 282 18.68 -11.45 7.52
C THR A 282 18.88 -12.95 7.67
N LEU A 283 17.83 -13.75 7.46
CA LEU A 283 17.91 -15.22 7.48
C LEU A 283 18.80 -15.75 6.35
N PHE A 284 18.62 -15.27 5.11
CA PHE A 284 19.46 -15.67 3.99
C PHE A 284 20.93 -15.28 4.19
N ARG A 285 21.20 -14.07 4.70
CA ARG A 285 22.57 -13.63 5.02
C ARG A 285 23.21 -14.44 6.15
N ASN A 286 22.44 -14.79 7.17
CA ASN A 286 22.91 -15.66 8.26
C ASN A 286 23.27 -17.06 7.70
N ASN A 287 22.43 -17.62 6.83
CA ASN A 287 22.69 -18.89 6.18
C ASN A 287 23.97 -18.87 5.31
N GLU A 288 24.11 -17.84 4.47
CA GLU A 288 25.30 -17.66 3.63
C GLU A 288 26.59 -17.59 4.46
N LEU A 289 26.56 -16.86 5.59
CA LEU A 289 27.68 -16.77 6.52
C LEU A 289 27.96 -18.09 7.24
N CYS A 290 26.93 -18.84 7.63
CA CYS A 290 27.09 -20.18 8.22
C CYS A 290 27.79 -21.16 7.27
N GLY A 291 27.60 -21.02 5.96
CA GLY A 291 28.35 -21.80 4.96
C GLY A 291 29.81 -21.35 4.79
N LYS A 292 30.09 -20.04 4.91
CA LYS A 292 31.43 -19.45 4.71
C LYS A 292 32.33 -19.54 5.95
N ILE A 293 31.78 -19.55 7.16
CA ILE A 293 32.56 -19.51 8.40
C ILE A 293 33.38 -20.78 8.66
N PRO A 294 32.85 -22.01 8.51
CA PRO A 294 33.61 -23.25 8.73
C PRO A 294 34.91 -23.37 7.90
N PRO A 295 34.91 -23.14 6.56
CA PRO A 295 36.16 -23.20 5.80
C PRO A 295 37.14 -22.08 6.19
N GLN A 296 36.66 -20.89 6.56
CA GLN A 296 37.51 -19.80 7.02
C GLN A 296 38.11 -20.08 8.42
N ALA A 297 37.35 -20.72 9.30
CA ALA A 297 37.82 -21.20 10.60
C ALA A 297 38.89 -22.29 10.42
N ALA A 298 38.68 -23.24 9.50
CA ALA A 298 39.68 -24.26 9.16
C ALA A 298 40.98 -23.63 8.63
N ARG A 299 40.90 -22.64 7.72
CA ARG A 299 42.07 -21.89 7.25
C ARG A 299 42.78 -21.14 8.37
N LEU A 300 42.04 -20.58 9.32
CA LEU A 300 42.61 -19.91 10.50
C LEU A 300 43.40 -20.90 11.36
N ILE A 301 42.85 -22.09 11.63
CA ILE A 301 43.55 -23.17 12.36
C ILE A 301 44.79 -23.61 11.58
N GLN A 302 44.68 -23.83 10.27
CA GLN A 302 45.81 -24.21 9.41
C GLN A 302 46.92 -23.15 9.40
N ARG A 303 46.59 -21.85 9.30
CA ARG A 303 47.59 -20.76 9.36
C ARG A 303 48.20 -20.63 10.74
N THR A 304 47.41 -20.83 11.79
CA THR A 304 47.90 -20.85 13.18
C THR A 304 48.90 -21.99 13.37
N TRP A 305 48.59 -23.18 12.86
CA TRP A 305 49.48 -24.34 12.88
C TRP A 305 50.76 -24.11 12.07
N LYS A 306 50.65 -23.55 10.85
CA LYS A 306 51.82 -23.19 10.02
C LYS A 306 52.75 -22.21 10.74
N LEU A 307 52.20 -21.20 11.41
CA LEU A 307 52.99 -20.28 12.22
C LEU A 307 53.66 -20.97 13.42
N TYR A 308 52.93 -21.85 14.12
CA TYR A 308 53.47 -22.64 15.23
C TYR A 308 54.63 -23.53 14.77
N ARG A 309 54.46 -24.25 13.66
CA ARG A 309 55.51 -25.09 13.06
C ARG A 309 56.73 -24.28 12.62
N ALA A 310 56.52 -23.15 11.94
CA ALA A 310 57.63 -22.25 11.55
C ALA A 310 58.41 -21.69 12.76
N LYS A 311 57.73 -21.48 13.90
CA LYS A 311 58.38 -21.08 15.16
C LYS A 311 59.16 -22.23 15.79
N ARG A 312 58.67 -23.46 15.70
CA ARG A 312 59.33 -24.68 16.23
C ARG A 312 60.57 -25.07 15.42
N ASP A 313 60.48 -25.06 14.09
CA ASP A 313 61.51 -25.57 13.18
C ASP A 313 62.66 -24.54 12.93
N ARG A 314 62.71 -23.43 13.68
CA ARG A 314 63.70 -22.32 13.55
C ARG A 314 63.88 -21.80 12.11
N HIS A 315 62.80 -21.76 11.33
CA HIS A 315 62.79 -21.20 9.98
C HIS A 315 63.22 -19.72 9.94
N ASN A 316 63.76 -19.28 8.79
CA ASN A 316 64.23 -17.91 8.52
C ASN A 316 63.25 -16.83 9.01
N PHE A 317 63.78 -15.73 9.54
CA PHE A 317 63.00 -14.61 10.09
C PHE A 317 61.90 -14.12 9.14
N ILE A 318 62.20 -14.00 7.84
CA ILE A 318 61.25 -13.56 6.79
C ILE A 318 60.04 -14.51 6.71
N SER A 319 60.27 -15.82 6.69
CA SER A 319 59.19 -16.81 6.59
C SER A 319 58.25 -16.78 7.80
N ARG A 320 58.78 -16.50 9.00
CA ARG A 320 57.99 -16.31 10.22
C ARG A 320 57.15 -15.04 10.16
N GLN A 321 57.71 -13.94 9.63
CA GLN A 321 56.96 -12.69 9.46
C GLN A 321 55.84 -12.84 8.43
N ILE A 322 56.08 -13.50 7.29
CA ILE A 322 55.05 -13.76 6.28
C ILE A 322 53.93 -14.64 6.87
N ALA A 323 54.28 -15.70 7.61
CA ALA A 323 53.30 -16.55 8.27
C ALA A 323 52.46 -15.79 9.32
N ALA A 324 53.09 -14.89 10.08
CA ALA A 324 52.43 -14.05 11.07
C ALA A 324 51.49 -13.02 10.40
N PHE A 325 51.93 -12.41 9.30
CA PHE A 325 51.13 -11.48 8.50
C PHE A 325 49.89 -12.18 7.93
N LEU A 326 50.06 -13.33 7.27
CA LEU A 326 48.94 -14.10 6.73
C LEU A 326 47.97 -14.55 7.82
N LEU A 327 48.46 -14.91 9.02
CA LEU A 327 47.59 -15.23 10.13
C LEU A 327 46.80 -14.00 10.59
N SER A 328 47.45 -12.83 10.75
CA SER A 328 46.78 -11.60 11.18
C SER A 328 45.65 -11.19 10.25
N GLN A 329 45.87 -11.22 8.93
CA GLN A 329 44.85 -10.94 7.92
C GLN A 329 43.67 -11.94 8.02
N GLN A 330 43.96 -13.23 8.17
CA GLN A 330 42.93 -14.26 8.31
C GLN A 330 42.13 -14.13 9.61
N VAL A 331 42.78 -13.70 10.69
CA VAL A 331 42.13 -13.45 11.98
C VAL A 331 41.19 -12.25 11.88
N ILE A 332 41.61 -11.17 11.20
CA ILE A 332 40.76 -9.98 10.98
C ILE A 332 39.52 -10.36 10.15
N THR A 333 39.70 -11.04 9.02
CA THR A 333 38.57 -11.46 8.17
C THR A 333 37.60 -12.39 8.91
N TYR A 334 38.12 -13.36 9.67
CA TYR A 334 37.29 -14.24 10.50
C TYR A 334 36.53 -13.47 11.59
N ARG A 335 37.18 -12.50 12.27
CA ARG A 335 36.53 -11.65 13.29
C ARG A 335 35.41 -10.81 12.68
N VAL A 336 35.62 -10.24 11.50
CA VAL A 336 34.58 -9.46 10.79
C VAL A 336 33.40 -10.34 10.43
N MET A 337 33.63 -11.52 9.84
CA MET A 337 32.54 -12.46 9.51
C MET A 337 31.78 -12.93 10.76
N ARG A 338 32.48 -13.18 11.87
CA ARG A 338 31.85 -13.60 13.13
C ARG A 338 31.01 -12.47 13.76
N ARG A 339 31.46 -11.21 13.68
CA ARG A 339 30.68 -10.04 14.11
C ARG A 339 29.41 -9.88 13.26
N ALA A 340 29.53 -10.00 11.94
CA ALA A 340 28.39 -9.94 11.03
C ALA A 340 27.37 -11.04 11.34
N LEU A 341 27.83 -12.29 11.54
CA LEU A 341 26.96 -13.40 11.94
C LEU A 341 26.18 -13.09 13.22
N MET A 342 26.87 -12.62 14.27
CA MET A 342 26.21 -12.24 15.52
C MET A 342 25.20 -11.10 15.33
N GLN A 343 25.48 -10.12 14.47
CA GLN A 343 24.54 -9.04 14.16
C GLN A 343 23.27 -9.56 13.48
N TYR A 344 23.40 -10.45 12.49
CA TYR A 344 22.23 -11.04 11.83
C TYR A 344 21.44 -11.97 12.74
N GLU A 345 22.12 -12.77 13.57
CA GLU A 345 21.46 -13.65 14.53
C GLU A 345 20.69 -12.86 15.60
N THR A 346 21.29 -11.79 16.14
CA THR A 346 20.60 -10.93 17.12
C THR A 346 19.44 -10.15 16.50
N ALA A 347 19.55 -9.71 15.24
CA ALA A 347 18.45 -9.09 14.51
C ALA A 347 17.29 -10.08 14.30
N PHE A 348 17.59 -11.30 13.84
CA PHE A 348 16.60 -12.35 13.63
C PHE A 348 15.89 -12.73 14.94
N LEU A 349 16.63 -12.96 16.02
CA LEU A 349 16.05 -13.28 17.33
C LEU A 349 15.18 -12.15 17.91
N ARG A 350 15.45 -10.89 17.57
CA ARG A 350 14.57 -9.77 17.95
C ARG A 350 13.26 -9.85 17.18
N SER A 351 13.31 -10.07 15.87
CA SER A 351 12.09 -10.19 15.04
C SER A 351 11.18 -11.35 15.44
N THR A 352 11.75 -12.46 15.92
CA THR A 352 10.95 -13.62 16.37
C THR A 352 10.27 -13.35 17.71
N ARG A 353 10.97 -12.67 18.63
CA ARG A 353 10.40 -12.32 19.95
C ARG A 353 9.27 -11.30 19.84
N THR A 354 9.41 -10.30 18.99
CA THR A 354 8.33 -9.32 18.79
C THR A 354 7.08 -9.99 18.25
N LEU A 355 7.24 -10.97 17.35
CA LEU A 355 6.12 -11.76 16.83
C LEU A 355 5.47 -12.63 17.94
N GLU A 356 6.26 -13.28 18.79
CA GLU A 356 5.76 -14.03 19.95
C GLU A 356 5.01 -13.13 20.95
N GLU A 357 5.54 -11.93 21.23
CA GLU A 357 4.89 -10.93 22.09
C GLU A 357 3.56 -10.45 21.49
N CYS A 358 3.50 -10.21 20.18
CA CYS A 358 2.26 -9.87 19.48
C CYS A 358 1.23 -10.99 19.60
N LEU A 359 1.62 -12.25 19.36
CA LEU A 359 0.71 -13.40 19.49
C LEU A 359 0.24 -13.61 20.94
N ALA A 360 1.11 -13.41 21.92
CA ALA A 360 0.75 -13.50 23.34
C ALA A 360 -0.26 -12.40 23.74
N SER A 361 -0.10 -11.19 23.21
CA SER A 361 -1.03 -10.07 23.47
C SER A 361 -2.42 -10.29 22.85
N ASP A 362 -2.50 -10.93 21.68
CA ASP A 362 -3.78 -11.29 21.07
C ASP A 362 -4.49 -12.42 21.84
N SER A 363 -3.72 -13.35 22.42
CA SER A 363 -4.29 -14.46 23.20
C SER A 363 -4.92 -14.03 24.54
N THR A 364 -4.52 -12.87 25.09
CA THR A 364 -4.98 -12.42 26.42
C THR A 364 -6.34 -11.72 26.41
N PHE A 365 -6.93 -11.42 25.24
CA PHE A 365 -8.27 -10.82 25.14
C PHE A 365 -9.43 -11.84 25.27
N GLY A 366 -9.12 -13.12 25.53
CA GLY A 366 -10.09 -14.22 25.56
C GLY A 366 -10.47 -14.79 26.93
N SER A 367 -9.93 -14.30 28.06
CA SER A 367 -10.18 -14.90 29.38
C SER A 367 -10.64 -13.89 30.44
N ASN A 368 -11.88 -13.40 30.30
CA ASN A 368 -12.64 -12.87 31.44
C ASN A 368 -13.21 -14.04 32.26
N SER A 369 -12.42 -14.60 33.18
CA SER A 369 -12.95 -15.32 34.34
C SER A 369 -11.99 -15.20 35.52
N THR A 370 -12.37 -14.30 36.42
CA THR A 370 -12.09 -14.28 37.86
C THR A 370 -11.54 -15.56 38.49
N THR A 371 -10.34 -15.48 39.08
CA THR A 371 -10.04 -15.98 40.43
C THR A 371 -8.75 -15.33 40.98
N PRO A 372 -8.72 -14.89 42.25
CA PRO A 372 -7.54 -14.31 42.89
C PRO A 372 -6.76 -15.36 43.70
N LEU A 373 -5.62 -14.91 44.24
CA LEU A 373 -4.81 -15.42 45.36
C LEU A 373 -3.49 -16.18 45.07
N ALA A 374 -2.48 -15.66 45.78
CA ALA A 374 -1.38 -16.37 46.44
C ALA A 374 -0.07 -16.63 45.65
N SER A 375 0.84 -15.65 45.81
CA SER A 375 2.23 -15.83 46.27
C SER A 375 3.10 -16.96 45.67
N SER A 376 4.15 -16.58 44.95
CA SER A 376 5.53 -16.79 45.45
C SER A 376 6.61 -16.25 44.48
N ASN A 377 7.49 -15.45 45.07
CA ASN A 377 8.92 -15.31 44.81
C ASN A 377 9.42 -14.94 43.40
N THR A 378 9.58 -13.63 43.26
CA THR A 378 10.73 -12.96 42.62
C THR A 378 12.05 -13.73 42.79
N THR A 379 12.64 -14.16 41.67
CA THR A 379 14.06 -14.48 41.56
C THR A 379 14.67 -13.66 40.42
N PRO A 380 15.64 -12.76 40.70
CA PRO A 380 16.45 -12.14 39.68
C PRO A 380 17.75 -12.94 39.56
N LEU A 381 18.04 -13.55 38.41
CA LEU A 381 19.41 -13.77 37.88
C LEU A 381 19.39 -14.79 36.74
N GLY A 382 19.89 -14.38 35.59
CA GLY A 382 20.18 -15.25 34.47
C GLY A 382 21.01 -14.52 33.42
N SER A 383 22.28 -14.29 33.73
CA SER A 383 23.28 -13.78 32.79
C SER A 383 23.23 -14.56 31.46
N PRO A 384 23.46 -13.94 30.29
CA PRO A 384 23.36 -14.61 29.01
C PRO A 384 24.57 -15.55 28.81
N ARG A 385 24.47 -16.77 29.33
CA ARG A 385 25.39 -17.86 28.99
C ARG A 385 25.12 -18.29 27.55
N THR A 386 25.95 -17.79 26.63
CA THR A 386 26.47 -18.51 25.46
C THR A 386 25.53 -19.54 24.83
N ARG A 387 24.44 -19.09 24.19
CA ARG A 387 23.69 -19.94 23.26
C ARG A 387 24.47 -20.03 21.95
N ARG A 388 24.71 -21.27 21.52
CA ARG A 388 25.34 -21.64 20.24
C ARG A 388 24.50 -21.10 19.08
N PRO A 389 25.11 -20.74 17.94
CA PRO A 389 24.36 -20.38 16.75
C PRO A 389 23.48 -21.57 16.31
N PHE A 390 22.25 -21.25 15.91
CA PHE A 390 21.17 -22.17 15.50
C PHE A 390 21.64 -23.44 14.74
N PRO A 391 21.22 -24.66 15.17
CA PRO A 391 21.58 -25.91 14.51
C PRO A 391 20.66 -26.30 13.33
N LEU A 392 19.80 -25.39 12.83
CA LEU A 392 18.80 -25.73 11.80
C LEU A 392 19.43 -26.23 10.48
N TYR A 393 20.70 -25.87 10.20
CA TYR A 393 21.42 -26.35 9.02
C TYR A 393 22.02 -27.76 9.17
N GLN A 394 22.27 -28.19 10.41
CA GLN A 394 22.85 -29.50 10.67
C GLN A 394 21.77 -30.60 10.54
N GLU A 395 20.55 -30.32 10.99
CA GLU A 395 19.43 -31.26 10.84
C GLU A 395 18.98 -31.43 9.38
N MET A 396 18.97 -30.36 8.57
CA MET A 396 18.56 -30.48 7.16
C MET A 396 19.58 -31.22 6.28
N ARG A 397 20.90 -31.12 6.56
CA ARG A 397 21.90 -31.93 5.87
C ARG A 397 21.94 -33.37 6.35
N LEU A 398 21.88 -33.60 7.67
CA LEU A 398 21.80 -34.96 8.23
C LEU A 398 20.59 -35.72 7.69
N LYS A 399 19.47 -35.05 7.43
CA LYS A 399 18.26 -35.64 6.85
C LYS A 399 18.32 -35.85 5.33
N ARG A 400 19.22 -35.16 4.61
CA ARG A 400 19.49 -35.37 3.17
C ARG A 400 20.51 -36.48 2.95
N ASP A 401 21.56 -36.52 3.77
CA ASP A 401 22.60 -37.55 3.72
C ASP A 401 22.08 -38.91 4.25
N SER A 402 21.09 -38.92 5.15
CA SER A 402 20.44 -40.15 5.63
C SER A 402 19.41 -40.75 4.66
N ARG A 403 19.06 -40.05 3.56
CA ARG A 403 18.07 -40.50 2.57
C ARG A 403 18.70 -40.92 1.23
N ALA A 404 20.02 -40.91 1.14
CA ALA A 404 20.77 -41.44 0.00
C ALA A 404 21.48 -42.74 0.39
N SER A 405 20.72 -43.84 0.48
CA SER A 405 21.28 -45.19 0.46
C SER A 405 21.74 -45.50 -0.97
N THR A 406 23.01 -45.25 -1.25
CA THR A 406 23.69 -45.73 -2.46
C THR A 406 23.77 -47.25 -2.45
N PRO A 407 23.32 -47.97 -3.50
CA PRO A 407 23.67 -49.36 -3.68
C PRO A 407 25.12 -49.43 -4.19
N ARG A 408 25.92 -50.22 -3.48
CA ARG A 408 27.24 -50.69 -3.87
C ARG A 408 27.10 -51.49 -5.17
N GLY A 409 27.85 -51.13 -6.20
CA GLY A 409 27.97 -51.87 -7.45
C GLY A 409 29.19 -51.35 -8.18
N ASP A 410 30.24 -52.15 -8.16
CA ASP A 410 31.46 -51.96 -8.93
C ASP A 410 31.15 -51.95 -10.43
N GLU A 411 32.15 -51.48 -11.19
CA GLU A 411 32.34 -51.61 -12.64
C GLU A 411 32.13 -50.34 -13.50
N PHE A 412 33.13 -50.15 -14.36
CA PHE A 412 33.21 -49.27 -15.54
C PHE A 412 33.61 -47.79 -15.35
N LEU A 413 34.94 -47.64 -15.23
CA LEU A 413 35.73 -46.68 -16.02
C LEU A 413 35.36 -46.74 -17.52
N GLN A 414 35.61 -45.64 -18.26
CA GLN A 414 35.39 -45.45 -19.71
C GLN A 414 33.89 -45.29 -20.08
N GLU A 415 33.38 -44.22 -20.67
CA GLU A 415 33.88 -43.22 -21.62
C GLU A 415 33.11 -41.91 -21.43
N PHE A 416 33.82 -40.78 -21.38
CA PHE A 416 33.25 -39.45 -21.58
C PHE A 416 33.65 -39.01 -22.99
N GLY A 417 32.73 -39.09 -23.94
CA GLY A 417 32.99 -38.61 -25.29
C GLY A 417 31.88 -38.98 -26.26
N ASN A 418 31.15 -37.97 -26.72
CA ASN A 418 30.13 -38.01 -27.78
C ASN A 418 28.82 -38.69 -27.30
N GLU A 419 27.61 -38.17 -27.56
CA GLU A 419 27.17 -37.57 -28.81
C GLU A 419 25.84 -36.83 -28.61
N PHE A 420 25.70 -35.75 -29.37
CA PHE A 420 24.50 -34.95 -29.53
C PHE A 420 23.43 -35.74 -30.34
N SER A 421 22.17 -35.38 -30.10
CA SER A 421 21.04 -35.43 -31.05
C SER A 421 20.03 -36.59 -31.02
N SER A 422 18.78 -36.16 -30.78
CA SER A 422 17.57 -36.44 -31.56
C SER A 422 16.65 -37.61 -31.20
N HIS A 423 15.36 -37.28 -31.34
CA HIS A 423 14.14 -38.09 -31.50
C HIS A 423 13.31 -38.40 -30.24
N ARG A 424 12.11 -37.80 -30.07
CA ARG A 424 10.82 -37.96 -30.79
C ARG A 424 9.85 -38.75 -29.88
N SER A 425 8.99 -38.05 -29.16
CA SER A 425 7.55 -37.89 -29.44
C SER A 425 6.72 -39.16 -29.24
N GLU A 426 5.86 -39.16 -28.23
CA GLU A 426 4.52 -39.79 -28.14
C GLU A 426 3.96 -39.50 -26.72
N ARG A 427 2.68 -39.28 -26.43
CA ARG A 427 1.45 -39.02 -27.19
C ARG A 427 0.36 -38.66 -26.15
N ASN A 428 -0.46 -37.67 -26.45
CA ASN A 428 -1.70 -37.34 -25.76
C ASN A 428 -2.63 -38.55 -25.57
N ARG A 429 -3.37 -38.61 -24.45
CA ARG A 429 -4.79 -39.03 -24.45
C ARG A 429 -5.55 -38.59 -23.18
N PHE A 430 -6.55 -37.76 -23.45
CA PHE A 430 -7.70 -37.42 -22.62
C PHE A 430 -8.74 -38.57 -22.60
N VAL A 431 -9.74 -38.38 -21.73
CA VAL A 431 -11.14 -38.90 -21.75
C VAL A 431 -11.43 -40.10 -20.82
N SER A 432 -12.24 -39.87 -19.77
CA SER A 432 -13.58 -40.49 -19.53
C SER A 432 -13.96 -40.61 -18.02
N THR A 433 -14.93 -39.82 -17.57
CA THR A 433 -15.84 -40.06 -16.41
C THR A 433 -16.98 -41.05 -16.81
N PRO A 434 -17.96 -41.47 -15.96
CA PRO A 434 -18.19 -41.40 -14.49
C PRO A 434 -18.62 -42.76 -13.85
N HIS A 435 -18.85 -42.82 -12.51
CA HIS A 435 -20.03 -43.45 -11.83
C HIS A 435 -19.82 -43.55 -10.30
N LEU A 436 -20.84 -43.11 -9.54
CA LEU A 436 -21.02 -43.25 -8.07
C LEU A 436 -21.55 -44.68 -7.73
N PRO A 437 -21.42 -45.20 -6.49
CA PRO A 437 -22.34 -44.81 -5.42
C PRO A 437 -21.78 -44.75 -3.98
N THR A 438 -22.50 -43.97 -3.18
CA THR A 438 -22.56 -43.78 -1.73
C THR A 438 -22.26 -44.99 -0.84
N THR A 439 -21.43 -44.80 0.20
CA THR A 439 -21.69 -45.26 1.59
C THR A 439 -20.92 -44.36 2.58
N GLN A 440 -21.63 -43.89 3.60
CA GLN A 440 -21.21 -42.97 4.66
C GLN A 440 -20.17 -43.59 5.61
N GLN A 441 -19.21 -42.80 6.12
CA GLN A 441 -19.03 -42.59 7.57
C GLN A 441 -17.92 -41.57 7.93
N GLN A 442 -18.34 -40.62 8.78
CA GLN A 442 -17.56 -39.82 9.75
C GLN A 442 -16.73 -38.63 9.26
N VAL A 443 -17.42 -37.50 9.09
CA VAL A 443 -16.84 -36.15 9.11
C VAL A 443 -16.94 -35.61 10.54
N THR A 444 -15.79 -35.32 11.15
CA THR A 444 -15.65 -34.62 12.42
C THR A 444 -16.04 -33.14 12.27
N ALA A 445 -16.87 -32.66 13.20
CA ALA A 445 -17.42 -31.31 13.21
C ALA A 445 -16.34 -30.22 13.34
N ALA A 446 -16.28 -29.33 12.36
CA ALA A 446 -15.35 -28.21 12.30
C ALA A 446 -15.75 -27.09 13.28
N VAL A 447 -14.80 -26.72 14.15
CA VAL A 447 -14.85 -25.51 14.99
C VAL A 447 -14.90 -24.28 14.08
N PRO A 448 -15.84 -23.33 14.27
CA PRO A 448 -15.88 -22.09 13.50
C PRO A 448 -14.63 -21.27 13.85
N GLY A 449 -13.64 -21.29 12.97
CA GLY A 449 -12.29 -20.77 13.20
C GLY A 449 -11.19 -21.70 12.69
N MET A 450 -11.39 -23.03 12.72
CA MET A 450 -10.46 -24.00 12.13
C MET A 450 -10.41 -23.89 10.61
N VAL A 451 -11.55 -23.64 9.95
CA VAL A 451 -11.60 -23.45 8.49
C VAL A 451 -10.90 -22.15 8.06
N GLU A 452 -11.04 -21.07 8.85
CA GLU A 452 -10.31 -19.81 8.63
C GLU A 452 -8.80 -20.02 8.84
N LEU A 453 -8.42 -20.79 9.87
CA LEU A 453 -7.03 -21.09 10.18
C LEU A 453 -6.40 -22.01 9.11
N GLU A 454 -7.08 -23.04 8.65
CA GLU A 454 -6.68 -23.92 7.54
C GLU A 454 -6.61 -23.16 6.21
N LEU A 455 -7.52 -22.22 5.98
CA LEU A 455 -7.46 -21.34 4.82
C LEU A 455 -6.25 -20.38 4.91
N ARG A 456 -5.92 -19.86 6.09
CA ARG A 456 -4.70 -19.05 6.27
C ARG A 456 -3.43 -19.89 6.15
N LEU A 457 -3.40 -21.09 6.72
CA LEU A 457 -2.28 -22.03 6.62
C LEU A 457 -2.03 -22.45 5.18
N SER A 458 -3.07 -22.83 4.43
CA SER A 458 -2.95 -23.18 3.01
C SER A 458 -2.57 -21.99 2.12
N ARG A 459 -2.98 -20.76 2.49
CA ARG A 459 -2.53 -19.54 1.81
C ARG A 459 -1.06 -19.24 2.08
N LEU A 460 -0.60 -19.49 3.31
CA LEU A 460 0.80 -19.36 3.72
C LEU A 460 1.66 -20.41 3.01
N GLU A 461 1.21 -21.66 2.93
CA GLU A 461 1.87 -22.75 2.22
C GLU A 461 2.03 -22.44 0.72
N LYS A 462 0.95 -22.01 0.05
CA LYS A 462 1.02 -21.55 -1.34
C LYS A 462 1.97 -20.37 -1.54
N SER A 463 2.00 -19.42 -0.59
CA SER A 463 2.94 -18.29 -0.66
C SER A 463 4.39 -18.74 -0.48
N LEU A 464 4.64 -19.73 0.38
CA LEU A 464 5.95 -20.33 0.61
C LEU A 464 6.44 -21.12 -0.60
N GLU A 465 5.57 -21.88 -1.26
CA GLU A 465 5.89 -22.59 -2.51
C GLU A 465 6.17 -21.63 -3.67
N ALA A 466 5.40 -20.54 -3.79
CA ALA A 466 5.68 -19.47 -4.76
C ALA A 466 7.02 -18.77 -4.48
N LEU A 467 7.36 -18.57 -3.21
CA LEU A 467 8.66 -17.99 -2.80
C LEU A 467 9.82 -18.97 -3.03
N ALA A 468 9.60 -20.27 -2.83
CA ALA A 468 10.59 -21.31 -3.09
C ALA A 468 10.88 -21.45 -4.59
N THR A 469 9.83 -21.47 -5.42
CA THR A 469 9.95 -21.55 -6.88
C THR A 469 10.60 -20.30 -7.48
N THR A 470 10.29 -19.11 -6.96
CA THR A 470 11.00 -17.86 -7.35
C THR A 470 12.44 -17.82 -6.86
N ALA A 471 12.73 -18.35 -5.66
CA ALA A 471 14.11 -18.49 -5.19
C ALA A 471 14.92 -19.49 -6.03
N GLU A 472 14.30 -20.58 -6.49
CA GLU A 472 14.92 -21.55 -7.40
C GLU A 472 15.10 -20.98 -8.82
N SER A 473 14.15 -20.21 -9.34
CA SER A 473 14.29 -19.54 -10.64
C SER A 473 15.40 -18.47 -10.61
N LEU A 474 15.49 -17.70 -9.52
CA LEU A 474 16.59 -16.74 -9.31
C LEU A 474 17.94 -17.46 -9.16
N ARG A 475 17.97 -18.65 -8.55
CA ARG A 475 19.20 -19.44 -8.44
C ARG A 475 19.63 -20.05 -9.78
N GLY A 476 18.68 -20.36 -10.67
CA GLY A 476 18.94 -20.76 -12.05
C GLY A 476 19.42 -19.61 -12.94
N HIS A 477 18.90 -18.40 -12.72
CA HIS A 477 19.31 -17.22 -13.49
C HIS A 477 20.60 -16.55 -12.99
N PHE A 478 20.91 -16.64 -11.69
CA PHE A 478 22.16 -16.14 -11.11
C PHE A 478 23.15 -17.27 -10.80
N GLY A 479 23.31 -18.18 -11.77
CA GLY A 479 24.41 -19.15 -11.79
C GLY A 479 25.75 -18.43 -11.74
N VAL A 480 26.50 -18.65 -10.66
CA VAL A 480 27.95 -18.39 -10.55
C VAL A 480 28.36 -16.92 -10.76
N ILE A 481 27.97 -16.02 -9.86
CA ILE A 481 28.75 -14.79 -9.62
C ILE A 481 29.67 -15.04 -8.43
N SER A 482 30.76 -15.75 -8.71
CA SER A 482 32.01 -15.59 -7.96
C SER A 482 32.48 -14.14 -8.10
N SER A 483 32.98 -13.56 -7.01
CA SER A 483 33.69 -12.28 -6.90
C SER A 483 32.90 -11.00 -7.22
N VAL A 484 32.36 -10.37 -6.18
CA VAL A 484 32.48 -8.91 -6.02
C VAL A 484 32.98 -8.65 -4.60
N SER A 485 34.23 -8.20 -4.53
CA SER A 485 34.86 -7.63 -3.35
C SER A 485 34.50 -6.16 -3.24
N VAL A 486 33.87 -5.77 -2.13
CA VAL A 486 34.05 -4.49 -1.43
C VAL A 486 34.33 -4.81 0.03
#